data_AF-A0A965CVT4-F1
#
_entry.id   AF-A0A965CVT4-F1
#
_cell.length_a   1.000
_cell.length_b   1.000
_cell.length_c   1.000
_cell.angle_alpha   90.00
_cell.angle_beta   90.00
_cell.angle_gamma   90.00
#
_symmetry.space_group_name_H-M   'P 1'
#
loop_
_entity.id
_entity.type
_entity.pdbx_description
1 polymer ?
#
loop_
_entity_poly.entity_id
_entity_poly.type
_entity_poly.pdbx_seq_one_letter_code
_entity_poly.pdbx_strand_id
1 'polypeptide(L)'
;MSQIRYFNIMLVMLGSLLLGSCGWSLLMSAEERAAAAFQSGTDAYESGEFSQAIGFFRQVPPESALYNQAVQMTLKIPFQKGLQAFEMQDYDRAVREFRKIDKTSPDYEKAQRFLKFAILAQQQERFQDLEGEERIKALGIMSEMAVEIRDPEVLSGTLELVTAELSQSSSASESEELMNMMGNMISVTEDPLVRKNALDQILGDFKKLHRNRDLRPQMFRLIAQIKVGMP
;
A
#
# COMPACT_ATOMS: atom_id res chain seq x y z
N MET A 1 -8.22 -28.86 67.03
CA MET A 1 -8.88 -29.58 65.90
C MET A 1 -9.31 -28.67 64.73
N SER A 2 -9.43 -27.35 64.91
CA SER A 2 -9.85 -26.43 63.82
C SER A 2 -8.76 -26.17 62.76
N GLN A 3 -7.51 -25.91 63.15
CA GLN A 3 -6.46 -25.53 62.19
C GLN A 3 -6.04 -26.62 61.18
N ILE A 4 -6.06 -27.90 61.56
CA ILE A 4 -5.72 -29.02 60.68
C ILE A 4 -6.76 -29.18 59.56
N ARG A 5 -8.04 -28.84 59.83
CA ARG A 5 -9.11 -28.85 58.83
C ARG A 5 -8.93 -27.75 57.79
N TYR A 6 -8.52 -26.54 58.19
CA TYR A 6 -8.25 -25.45 57.25
C TYR A 6 -7.04 -25.74 56.36
N PHE A 7 -5.97 -26.33 56.92
CA PHE A 7 -4.79 -26.72 56.15
C PHE A 7 -5.12 -27.77 55.07
N ASN A 8 -5.91 -28.80 55.42
CA ASN A 8 -6.33 -29.83 54.46
C ASN A 8 -7.28 -29.29 53.38
N ILE A 9 -8.20 -28.38 53.72
CA ILE A 9 -9.10 -27.75 52.73
C ILE A 9 -8.30 -26.85 51.77
N MET A 10 -7.31 -26.12 52.27
CA MET A 10 -6.45 -25.28 51.44
C MET A 10 -5.56 -26.11 50.49
N LEU A 11 -5.05 -27.26 50.94
CA LEU A 11 -4.26 -28.20 50.13
C LEU A 11 -5.08 -28.85 49.01
N VAL A 12 -6.36 -29.16 49.25
CA VAL A 12 -7.28 -29.69 48.22
C VAL A 12 -7.65 -28.63 47.18
N MET A 13 -7.82 -27.36 47.60
CA MET A 13 -8.08 -26.24 46.67
C MET A 13 -6.84 -25.85 45.86
N LEU A 14 -5.63 -25.96 46.42
CA LEU A 14 -4.37 -25.77 45.67
C LEU A 14 -4.09 -26.93 44.70
N GLY A 15 -4.46 -28.16 45.06
CA GLY A 15 -4.34 -29.35 44.20
C GLY A 15 -5.25 -29.30 42.98
N SER A 16 -6.46 -28.75 43.09
CA SER A 16 -7.39 -28.59 41.96
C SER A 16 -7.02 -27.42 41.03
N LEU A 17 -6.34 -26.40 41.54
CA LEU A 17 -5.81 -25.28 40.74
C LEU A 17 -4.55 -25.64 39.94
N LEU A 18 -3.71 -26.54 40.44
CA LEU A 18 -2.48 -26.98 39.75
C LEU A 18 -2.71 -28.09 38.72
N LEU A 19 -3.82 -28.82 38.80
CA LEU A 19 -4.17 -29.88 37.84
C LEU A 19 -5.13 -29.41 36.73
N GLY A 20 -5.69 -28.19 36.84
CA GLY A 20 -6.69 -27.67 35.90
C GLY A 20 -6.13 -27.03 34.63
N SER A 21 -4.87 -26.58 34.61
CA SER A 21 -4.36 -25.77 33.48
C SER A 21 -3.59 -26.56 32.41
N CYS A 22 -3.14 -27.79 32.70
CA CYS A 22 -2.37 -28.60 31.74
C CYS A 22 -3.09 -29.87 31.25
N GLY A 23 -4.27 -30.20 31.81
CA GLY A 23 -5.00 -31.42 31.48
C GLY A 23 -6.12 -31.26 30.44
N TRP A 24 -6.68 -30.05 30.26
CA TRP A 24 -7.84 -29.88 29.37
C TRP A 24 -7.52 -30.01 27.88
N SER A 25 -6.31 -29.63 27.47
CA SER A 25 -5.87 -29.75 26.07
C SER A 25 -5.67 -31.20 25.61
N LEU A 26 -5.40 -32.13 26.55
CA LEU A 26 -5.24 -33.57 26.29
C LEU A 26 -6.57 -34.32 26.18
N LEU A 27 -7.67 -33.71 26.63
CA LEU A 27 -9.03 -34.27 26.60
C LEU A 27 -9.82 -33.85 25.34
N MET A 28 -9.30 -32.88 24.59
CA MET A 28 -9.93 -32.40 23.36
C MET A 28 -9.62 -33.31 22.16
N SER A 29 -10.65 -33.59 21.38
CA SER A 29 -10.49 -34.14 20.04
C SER A 29 -9.63 -33.23 19.15
N ALA A 30 -9.12 -33.79 18.05
CA ALA A 30 -8.34 -33.00 17.09
C ALA A 30 -9.16 -31.83 16.51
N GLU A 31 -10.47 -32.04 16.30
CA GLU A 31 -11.35 -31.01 15.74
C GLU A 31 -11.67 -29.91 16.77
N GLU A 32 -11.85 -30.25 18.04
CA GLU A 32 -12.01 -29.24 19.11
C GLU A 32 -10.75 -28.39 19.27
N ARG A 33 -9.56 -28.99 19.16
CA ARG A 33 -8.29 -28.24 19.15
C ARG A 33 -8.17 -27.32 17.93
N ALA A 34 -8.57 -27.81 16.75
CA ALA A 34 -8.60 -27.00 15.53
C ALA A 34 -9.56 -25.81 15.65
N ALA A 35 -10.75 -26.03 16.21
CA ALA A 35 -11.74 -24.98 16.45
C ALA A 35 -11.23 -23.93 17.46
N ALA A 36 -10.61 -24.36 18.57
CA ALA A 36 -10.03 -23.44 19.55
C ALA A 36 -8.89 -22.59 18.96
N ALA A 37 -8.03 -23.20 18.14
CA ALA A 37 -6.97 -22.50 17.43
C ALA A 37 -7.55 -21.50 16.41
N PHE A 38 -8.54 -21.92 15.63
CA PHE A 38 -9.20 -21.04 14.66
C PHE A 38 -9.87 -19.84 15.34
N GLN A 39 -10.57 -20.06 16.46
CA GLN A 39 -11.18 -18.99 17.24
C GLN A 39 -10.13 -18.03 17.79
N SER A 40 -9.08 -18.55 18.43
CA SER A 40 -7.98 -17.71 18.96
C SER A 40 -7.30 -16.89 17.86
N GLY A 41 -7.14 -17.46 16.67
CA GLY A 41 -6.62 -16.75 15.51
C GLY A 41 -7.55 -15.64 15.03
N THR A 42 -8.86 -15.86 15.11
CA THR A 42 -9.88 -14.86 14.75
C THR A 42 -9.91 -13.72 15.76
N ASP A 43 -9.90 -14.02 17.05
CA ASP A 43 -9.86 -13.01 18.11
C ASP A 43 -8.59 -12.13 18.02
N ALA A 44 -7.43 -12.77 17.78
CA ALA A 44 -6.17 -12.07 17.56
C ALA A 44 -6.19 -11.22 16.27
N TYR A 45 -6.82 -11.70 15.20
CA TYR A 45 -6.98 -10.96 13.95
C TYR A 45 -7.85 -9.71 14.17
N GLU A 46 -8.99 -9.85 14.84
CA GLU A 46 -9.91 -8.74 15.16
C GLU A 46 -9.27 -7.71 16.08
N SER A 47 -8.37 -8.15 16.96
CA SER A 47 -7.59 -7.28 17.86
C SER A 47 -6.38 -6.63 17.19
N GLY A 48 -6.10 -6.92 15.91
CA GLY A 48 -4.94 -6.40 15.17
C GLY A 48 -3.61 -7.06 15.53
N GLU A 49 -3.63 -8.15 16.31
CA GLU A 49 -2.46 -8.91 16.75
C GLU A 49 -2.02 -9.92 15.68
N PHE A 50 -1.75 -9.41 14.48
CA PHE A 50 -1.59 -10.21 13.26
C PHE A 50 -0.53 -11.32 13.34
N SER A 51 0.57 -11.09 14.08
CA SER A 51 1.61 -12.12 14.27
C SER A 51 1.09 -13.30 15.10
N GLN A 52 0.27 -13.03 16.12
CA GLN A 52 -0.38 -14.06 16.94
C GLN A 52 -1.46 -14.78 16.13
N ALA A 53 -2.27 -14.03 15.38
CA ALA A 53 -3.29 -14.59 14.50
C ALA A 53 -2.72 -15.63 13.52
N ILE A 54 -1.62 -15.31 12.82
CA ILE A 54 -0.91 -16.27 11.95
C ILE A 54 -0.47 -17.51 12.74
N GLY A 55 0.07 -17.31 13.95
CA GLY A 55 0.51 -18.38 14.83
C GLY A 55 -0.60 -19.36 15.19
N PHE A 56 -1.81 -18.85 15.47
CA PHE A 56 -2.98 -19.66 15.77
C PHE A 56 -3.58 -20.32 14.53
N PHE A 57 -3.73 -19.61 13.41
CA PHE A 57 -4.24 -20.20 12.17
C PHE A 57 -3.37 -21.35 11.66
N ARG A 58 -2.04 -21.29 11.84
CA ARG A 58 -1.11 -22.37 11.49
C ARG A 58 -1.26 -23.63 12.34
N GLN A 59 -1.94 -23.55 13.49
CA GLN A 59 -2.21 -24.71 14.33
C GLN A 59 -3.45 -25.49 13.88
N VAL A 60 -4.24 -24.96 12.94
CA VAL A 60 -5.36 -25.67 12.34
C VAL A 60 -4.81 -26.71 11.34
N PRO A 61 -5.02 -28.02 11.56
CA PRO A 61 -4.42 -29.07 10.74
C PRO A 61 -5.15 -29.22 9.38
N PRO A 62 -4.47 -29.67 8.31
CA PRO A 62 -5.06 -29.85 6.97
C PRO A 62 -6.32 -30.71 6.91
N GLU A 63 -6.48 -31.66 7.83
CA GLU A 63 -7.61 -32.59 7.89
C GLU A 63 -8.88 -31.96 8.50
N SER A 64 -8.76 -30.80 9.17
CA SER A 64 -9.90 -30.12 9.77
C SER A 64 -10.79 -29.45 8.71
N ALA A 65 -12.09 -29.43 8.97
CA ALA A 65 -13.05 -28.68 8.13
C ALA A 65 -12.74 -27.16 8.10
N LEU A 66 -12.02 -26.65 9.10
CA LEU A 66 -11.65 -25.24 9.24
C LEU A 66 -10.34 -24.87 8.52
N TYR A 67 -9.56 -25.84 8.02
CA TYR A 67 -8.24 -25.58 7.45
C TYR A 67 -8.28 -24.52 6.33
N ASN A 68 -9.18 -24.70 5.36
CA ASN A 68 -9.32 -23.76 4.25
C ASN A 68 -9.71 -22.36 4.73
N GLN A 69 -10.54 -22.26 5.79
CA GLN A 69 -10.89 -20.97 6.37
C GLN A 69 -9.69 -20.32 7.05
N ALA A 70 -8.89 -21.10 7.80
CA ALA A 70 -7.66 -20.62 8.45
C ALA A 70 -6.63 -20.10 7.43
N VAL A 71 -6.48 -20.80 6.30
CA VAL A 71 -5.64 -20.37 5.17
C VAL A 71 -6.17 -19.05 4.59
N GLN A 72 -7.47 -18.95 4.33
CA GLN A 72 -8.08 -17.72 3.81
C GLN A 72 -7.92 -16.53 4.77
N MET A 73 -8.08 -16.75 6.07
CA MET A 73 -7.83 -15.70 7.08
C MET A 73 -6.36 -15.27 7.10
N THR A 74 -5.43 -16.22 6.95
CA THR A 74 -4.00 -15.92 6.84
C THR A 74 -3.67 -15.05 5.61
N LEU A 75 -4.32 -15.29 4.47
CA LEU A 75 -4.14 -14.51 3.24
C LEU A 75 -4.66 -13.06 3.34
N LYS A 76 -5.61 -12.78 4.24
CA LYS A 76 -6.12 -11.43 4.50
C LYS A 76 -5.17 -10.57 5.35
N ILE A 77 -4.31 -11.20 6.14
CA ILE A 77 -3.48 -10.50 7.13
C ILE A 77 -2.53 -9.46 6.51
N PRO A 78 -1.77 -9.74 5.43
CA PRO A 78 -0.89 -8.73 4.85
C PRO A 78 -1.65 -7.48 4.37
N PHE A 79 -2.89 -7.64 3.88
CA PHE A 79 -3.71 -6.51 3.47
C PHE A 79 -4.05 -5.61 4.65
N GLN A 80 -4.48 -6.19 5.78
CA GLN A 80 -4.78 -5.43 7.00
C GLN A 80 -3.54 -4.73 7.57
N LYS A 81 -2.38 -5.40 7.58
CA LYS A 81 -1.12 -4.80 8.01
C LYS A 81 -0.71 -3.62 7.13
N GLY A 82 -0.91 -3.76 5.81
CA GLY A 82 -0.66 -2.69 4.84
C GLY A 82 -1.60 -1.51 5.04
N LEU A 83 -2.89 -1.76 5.26
CA LEU A 83 -3.89 -0.72 5.51
C LEU A 83 -3.59 0.04 6.81
N GLN A 84 -3.30 -0.67 7.90
CA GLN A 84 -2.92 -0.05 9.17
C GLN A 84 -1.68 0.84 9.01
N ALA A 85 -0.66 0.36 8.30
CA ALA A 85 0.55 1.15 8.04
C ALA A 85 0.25 2.38 7.17
N PHE A 86 -0.60 2.23 6.15
CA PHE A 86 -1.03 3.32 5.29
C PHE A 86 -1.79 4.41 6.06
N GLU A 87 -2.71 4.03 6.95
CA GLU A 87 -3.45 4.94 7.82
C GLU A 87 -2.54 5.67 8.81
N MET A 88 -1.47 5.01 9.26
CA MET A 88 -0.42 5.61 10.10
C MET A 88 0.58 6.45 9.31
N GLN A 89 0.42 6.57 7.98
CA GLN A 89 1.37 7.22 7.07
C GLN A 89 2.77 6.58 7.07
N ASP A 90 2.92 5.35 7.58
CA ASP A 90 4.14 4.55 7.43
C ASP A 90 4.12 3.88 6.05
N TYR A 91 4.30 4.69 4.99
CA TYR A 91 4.19 4.24 3.61
C TYR A 91 5.25 3.20 3.25
N ASP A 92 6.44 3.28 3.84
CA ASP A 92 7.49 2.27 3.72
C ASP A 92 6.98 0.88 4.15
N ARG A 93 6.34 0.80 5.32
CA ARG A 93 5.75 -0.45 5.80
C ARG A 93 4.53 -0.85 4.99
N ALA A 94 3.69 0.10 4.59
CA ALA A 94 2.51 -0.17 3.76
C ALA A 94 2.92 -0.87 2.44
N VAL A 95 3.90 -0.30 1.73
CA VAL A 95 4.47 -0.88 0.50
C VAL A 95 5.00 -2.30 0.74
N ARG A 96 5.75 -2.52 1.83
CA ARG A 96 6.29 -3.85 2.17
C ARG A 96 5.19 -4.88 2.41
N GLU A 97 4.11 -4.52 3.09
CA GLU A 97 3.02 -5.44 3.39
C GLU A 97 2.13 -5.71 2.16
N PHE A 98 1.78 -4.67 1.38
CA PHE A 98 0.98 -4.87 0.16
C PHE A 98 1.70 -5.71 -0.89
N ARG A 99 3.04 -5.62 -1.01
CA ARG A 99 3.83 -6.46 -1.92
C ARG A 99 3.82 -7.96 -1.60
N LYS A 100 3.42 -8.35 -0.39
CA LYS A 100 3.29 -9.77 -0.01
C LYS A 100 2.02 -10.41 -0.54
N ILE A 101 1.09 -9.62 -1.06
CA ILE A 101 -0.23 -10.09 -1.49
C ILE A 101 -0.13 -10.56 -2.93
N ASP A 102 -0.27 -11.87 -3.11
CA ASP A 102 -0.31 -12.47 -4.44
C ASP A 102 -1.73 -12.55 -5.00
N LYS A 103 -1.84 -12.88 -6.29
CA LYS A 103 -3.09 -12.94 -7.06
C LYS A 103 -4.14 -13.93 -6.56
N THR A 104 -3.78 -14.85 -5.66
CA THR A 104 -4.72 -15.81 -5.07
C THR A 104 -5.44 -15.23 -3.85
N SER A 105 -4.96 -14.12 -3.30
CA SER A 105 -5.63 -13.43 -2.21
C SER A 105 -6.94 -12.78 -2.67
N PRO A 106 -8.03 -12.87 -1.89
CA PRO A 106 -9.28 -12.17 -2.19
C PRO A 106 -9.13 -10.64 -2.21
N ASP A 107 -8.08 -10.10 -1.57
CA ASP A 107 -7.82 -8.67 -1.50
C ASP A 107 -6.80 -8.18 -2.52
N TYR A 108 -6.36 -9.02 -3.47
CA TYR A 108 -5.28 -8.67 -4.42
C TYR A 108 -5.53 -7.36 -5.18
N GLU A 109 -6.70 -7.20 -5.82
CA GLU A 109 -7.00 -5.99 -6.60
C GLU A 109 -7.01 -4.73 -5.74
N LYS A 110 -7.57 -4.82 -4.53
CA LYS A 110 -7.56 -3.72 -3.56
C LYS A 110 -6.13 -3.41 -3.13
N ALA A 111 -5.35 -4.43 -2.82
CA ALA A 111 -3.95 -4.30 -2.44
C ALA A 111 -3.12 -3.64 -3.52
N GLN A 112 -3.29 -4.01 -4.79
CA GLN A 112 -2.58 -3.37 -5.90
C GLN A 112 -2.95 -1.89 -6.02
N ARG A 113 -4.22 -1.52 -5.81
CA ARG A 113 -4.62 -0.12 -5.78
C ARG A 113 -3.97 0.64 -4.62
N PHE A 114 -4.03 0.12 -3.40
CA PHE A 114 -3.40 0.75 -2.24
C PHE A 114 -1.87 0.81 -2.34
N LEU A 115 -1.24 -0.19 -2.95
CA LEU A 115 0.20 -0.21 -3.20
C LEU A 115 0.61 0.99 -4.06
N LYS A 116 -0.15 1.32 -5.12
CA LYS A 116 0.13 2.48 -5.97
C LYS A 116 0.05 3.80 -5.20
N PHE A 117 -1.01 3.98 -4.39
CA PHE A 117 -1.15 5.15 -3.52
C PHE A 117 -0.02 5.22 -2.48
N ALA A 118 0.37 4.09 -1.90
CA ALA A 118 1.46 4.03 -0.92
C ALA A 118 2.81 4.39 -1.56
N ILE A 119 3.10 3.89 -2.76
CA ILE A 119 4.31 4.24 -3.51
C ILE A 119 4.31 5.73 -3.85
N LEU A 120 3.19 6.26 -4.35
CA LEU A 120 3.05 7.69 -4.66
C LEU A 120 3.36 8.55 -3.43
N ALA A 121 2.72 8.26 -2.30
CA ALA A 121 2.91 9.01 -1.05
C ALA A 121 4.35 8.89 -0.53
N GLN A 122 4.92 7.69 -0.54
CA GLN A 122 6.33 7.45 -0.18
C GLN A 122 7.29 8.28 -1.05
N GLN A 123 7.05 8.34 -2.37
CA GLN A 123 7.89 9.17 -3.25
C GLN A 123 7.66 10.66 -3.01
N GLN A 124 6.43 11.08 -2.73
CA GLN A 124 6.11 12.47 -2.45
C GLN A 124 6.79 12.98 -1.17
N GLU A 125 6.87 12.18 -0.12
CA GLU A 125 7.64 12.51 1.10
C GLU A 125 9.11 12.69 0.77
N ARG A 126 9.71 11.72 0.08
CA ARG A 126 11.13 11.77 -0.32
C ARG A 126 11.42 12.94 -1.25
N PHE A 127 10.49 13.24 -2.16
CA PHE A 127 10.66 14.27 -3.19
C PHE A 127 10.96 15.65 -2.59
N GLN A 128 10.47 15.96 -1.40
CA GLN A 128 10.74 17.25 -0.75
C GLN A 128 12.22 17.46 -0.42
N ASP A 129 12.93 16.37 -0.11
CA ASP A 129 14.34 16.40 0.31
C ASP A 129 15.32 16.04 -0.82
N LEU A 130 14.81 15.63 -1.99
CA LEU A 130 15.62 15.22 -3.13
C LEU A 130 15.94 16.39 -4.06
N GLU A 131 17.15 16.35 -4.63
CA GLU A 131 17.65 17.30 -5.63
C GLU A 131 18.18 16.57 -6.87
N GLY A 132 18.30 17.31 -7.98
CA GLY A 132 18.93 16.84 -9.21
C GLY A 132 18.31 15.56 -9.78
N GLU A 133 19.15 14.63 -10.21
CA GLU A 133 18.72 13.39 -10.89
C GLU A 133 17.78 12.53 -10.03
N GLU A 134 18.04 12.41 -8.73
CA GLU A 134 17.21 11.60 -7.84
C GLU A 134 15.80 12.21 -7.64
N ARG A 135 15.70 13.54 -7.69
CA ARG A 135 14.42 14.26 -7.67
C ARG A 135 13.60 13.95 -8.92
N ILE A 136 14.23 13.97 -10.09
CA ILE A 136 13.57 13.64 -11.36
C ILE A 136 13.15 12.17 -11.38
N LYS A 137 13.98 11.24 -10.88
CA LYS A 137 13.61 9.82 -10.75
C LYS A 137 12.40 9.61 -9.85
N ALA A 138 12.37 10.26 -8.68
CA ALA A 138 11.22 10.18 -7.78
C ALA A 138 9.94 10.69 -8.45
N LEU A 139 10.03 11.81 -9.15
CA LEU A 139 8.92 12.38 -9.92
C LEU A 139 8.47 11.48 -11.08
N GLY A 140 9.40 10.76 -11.71
CA GLY A 140 9.10 9.75 -12.72
C GLY A 140 8.24 8.62 -12.17
N ILE A 141 8.61 8.09 -10.98
CA ILE A 141 7.81 7.07 -10.29
C ILE A 141 6.42 7.63 -9.91
N MET A 142 6.36 8.85 -9.39
CA MET A 142 5.08 9.51 -9.08
C MET A 142 4.19 9.63 -10.32
N SER A 143 4.78 10.04 -11.46
CA SER A 143 4.07 10.19 -12.74
C SER A 143 3.55 8.85 -13.26
N GLU A 144 4.34 7.78 -13.16
CA GLU A 144 3.90 6.42 -13.51
C GLU A 144 2.72 5.98 -12.64
N MET A 145 2.81 6.17 -11.32
CA MET A 145 1.71 5.85 -10.41
C MET A 145 0.47 6.68 -10.71
N ALA A 146 0.59 7.98 -11.01
CA ALA A 146 -0.53 8.84 -11.37
C ALA A 146 -1.26 8.33 -12.63
N VAL A 147 -0.51 7.94 -13.67
CA VAL A 147 -1.05 7.35 -14.90
C VAL A 147 -1.79 6.04 -14.62
N GLU A 148 -1.25 5.21 -13.73
CA GLU A 148 -1.88 3.93 -13.38
C GLU A 148 -3.10 4.07 -12.47
N ILE A 149 -3.11 5.05 -11.56
CA ILE A 149 -4.20 5.31 -10.63
C ILE A 149 -5.41 5.91 -11.37
N ARG A 150 -5.16 6.75 -12.38
CA ARG A 150 -6.19 7.46 -13.19
C ARG A 150 -7.17 8.28 -12.37
N ASP A 151 -6.72 8.76 -11.22
CA ASP A 151 -7.47 9.69 -10.40
C ASP A 151 -7.16 11.12 -10.87
N PRO A 152 -8.17 11.94 -11.21
CA PRO A 152 -7.94 13.29 -11.73
C PRO A 152 -7.16 14.20 -10.78
N GLU A 153 -7.36 14.10 -9.47
CA GLU A 153 -6.66 14.92 -8.48
C GLU A 153 -5.19 14.52 -8.40
N VAL A 154 -4.91 13.22 -8.40
CA VAL A 154 -3.53 12.68 -8.44
C VAL A 154 -2.81 13.09 -9.73
N LEU A 155 -3.48 12.98 -10.88
CA LEU A 155 -2.93 13.39 -12.17
C LEU A 155 -2.63 14.89 -12.18
N SER A 156 -3.57 15.73 -11.73
CA SER A 156 -3.37 17.18 -11.68
C SER A 156 -2.22 17.57 -10.77
N GLY A 157 -2.20 17.07 -9.52
CA GLY A 157 -1.15 17.40 -8.56
C GLY A 157 0.24 16.93 -9.00
N THR A 158 0.34 15.74 -9.60
CA THR A 158 1.61 15.24 -10.12
C THR A 158 2.06 16.04 -11.35
N LEU A 159 1.12 16.41 -12.22
CA LEU A 159 1.41 17.24 -13.39
C LEU A 159 1.92 18.63 -12.98
N GLU A 160 1.38 19.23 -11.93
CA GLU A 160 1.85 20.50 -11.37
C GLU A 160 3.30 20.43 -10.87
N LEU A 161 3.71 19.30 -10.29
CA LEU A 161 5.12 19.09 -9.91
C LEU A 161 6.01 18.95 -11.14
N VAL A 162 5.59 18.16 -12.14
CA VAL A 162 6.35 17.98 -13.39
C VAL A 162 6.52 19.30 -14.13
N THR A 163 5.47 20.12 -14.20
CA THR A 163 5.54 21.43 -14.84
C THR A 163 6.48 22.38 -14.11
N ALA A 164 6.43 22.41 -12.78
CA ALA A 164 7.32 23.23 -11.97
C ALA A 164 8.80 22.85 -12.18
N GLU A 165 9.12 21.56 -12.22
CA GLU A 165 10.47 21.06 -12.53
C GLU A 165 10.88 21.40 -13.97
N LEU A 166 9.95 21.32 -14.94
CA LEU A 166 10.26 21.65 -16.35
C LEU A 166 10.64 23.13 -16.52
N SER A 167 9.96 24.03 -15.81
CA SER A 167 10.29 25.46 -15.80
C SER A 167 11.67 25.74 -15.21
N GLN A 168 12.11 24.94 -14.24
CA GLN A 168 13.40 25.08 -13.56
C GLN A 168 14.55 24.32 -14.24
N SER A 169 14.25 23.30 -15.04
CA SER A 169 15.25 22.45 -15.69
C SER A 169 16.25 23.26 -16.52
N SER A 170 17.53 22.91 -16.40
CA SER A 170 18.62 23.59 -17.13
C SER A 170 19.19 22.75 -18.28
N SER A 171 18.86 21.45 -18.32
CA SER A 171 19.37 20.52 -19.32
C SER A 171 18.30 20.06 -20.31
N ALA A 172 18.75 19.72 -21.52
CA ALA A 172 17.89 19.13 -22.55
C ALA A 172 17.29 17.80 -22.09
N SER A 173 18.13 16.93 -21.50
CA SER A 173 17.76 15.58 -21.09
C SER A 173 16.66 15.58 -20.03
N GLU A 174 16.80 16.39 -18.98
CA GLU A 174 15.77 16.52 -17.94
C GLU A 174 14.46 17.06 -18.54
N SER A 175 14.53 18.10 -19.37
CA SER A 175 13.35 18.68 -20.00
C SER A 175 12.63 17.68 -20.92
N GLU A 176 13.37 16.82 -21.63
CA GLU A 176 12.82 15.73 -22.43
C GLU A 176 12.09 14.70 -21.56
N GLU A 177 12.68 14.29 -20.45
CA GLU A 177 12.10 13.33 -19.50
C GLU A 177 10.80 13.88 -18.89
N LEU A 178 10.83 15.14 -18.43
CA LEU A 178 9.67 15.82 -17.86
C LEU A 178 8.54 15.98 -18.89
N MET A 179 8.85 16.34 -20.14
CA MET A 179 7.83 16.39 -21.20
C MET A 179 7.25 15.01 -21.53
N ASN A 180 8.03 13.93 -21.41
CA ASN A 180 7.51 12.57 -21.56
C ASN A 180 6.53 12.21 -20.43
N MET A 181 6.88 12.55 -19.18
CA MET A 181 5.97 12.39 -18.04
C MET A 181 4.66 13.15 -18.26
N MET A 182 4.73 14.42 -18.68
CA MET A 182 3.55 15.22 -19.03
C MET A 182 2.71 14.55 -20.13
N GLY A 183 3.33 14.13 -21.23
CA GLY A 183 2.65 13.50 -22.35
C GLY A 183 1.90 12.23 -21.97
N ASN A 184 2.50 11.41 -21.09
CA ASN A 184 1.88 10.19 -20.59
C ASN A 184 0.65 10.51 -19.72
N MET A 185 0.74 11.47 -18.79
CA MET A 185 -0.41 11.89 -17.97
C MET A 185 -1.52 12.53 -18.82
N ILE A 186 -1.17 13.38 -19.78
CA ILE A 186 -2.13 13.98 -20.72
C ILE A 186 -2.82 12.93 -21.60
N SER A 187 -2.16 11.82 -21.90
CA SER A 187 -2.75 10.75 -22.72
C SER A 187 -3.92 10.02 -22.05
N VAL A 188 -3.97 10.03 -20.71
CA VAL A 188 -4.97 9.29 -19.92
C VAL A 188 -5.99 10.19 -19.22
N THR A 189 -5.78 11.51 -19.19
CA THR A 189 -6.74 12.45 -18.59
C THR A 189 -7.77 12.95 -19.60
N GLU A 190 -9.04 12.96 -19.21
CA GLU A 190 -10.12 13.59 -19.98
C GLU A 190 -10.49 14.97 -19.43
N ASP A 191 -9.89 15.39 -18.30
CA ASP A 191 -10.22 16.64 -17.64
C ASP A 191 -9.75 17.85 -18.48
N PRO A 192 -10.68 18.68 -19.00
CA PRO A 192 -10.32 19.84 -19.81
C PRO A 192 -9.51 20.88 -19.03
N LEU A 193 -9.70 21.00 -17.71
CA LEU A 193 -8.97 21.93 -16.87
C LEU A 193 -7.52 21.50 -16.72
N VAL A 194 -7.28 20.21 -16.46
CA VAL A 194 -5.91 19.65 -16.39
C VAL A 194 -5.19 19.85 -17.72
N ARG A 195 -5.86 19.57 -18.84
CA ARG A 195 -5.33 19.80 -20.19
C ARG A 195 -5.00 21.27 -20.43
N LYS A 196 -5.91 22.18 -20.08
CA LYS A 196 -5.70 23.62 -20.23
C LYS A 196 -4.51 24.12 -19.41
N ASN A 197 -4.43 23.74 -18.14
CA ASN A 197 -3.34 24.17 -17.25
C ASN A 197 -1.97 23.70 -17.79
N ALA A 198 -1.90 22.46 -18.29
CA ALA A 198 -0.69 21.94 -18.92
C ALA A 198 -0.31 22.71 -20.19
N LEU A 199 -1.30 23.09 -21.02
CA LEU A 199 -1.05 23.90 -22.20
C LEU A 199 -0.52 25.28 -21.84
N ASP A 200 -1.18 25.96 -20.90
CA ASP A 200 -0.81 27.30 -20.44
C ASP A 200 0.65 27.31 -19.93
N GLN A 201 1.04 26.25 -19.21
CA GLN A 201 2.42 26.08 -18.80
C GLN A 201 3.40 25.94 -19.98
N ILE A 202 3.15 25.01 -20.89
CA ILE A 202 4.05 24.77 -22.04
C ILE A 202 4.19 26.04 -22.88
N LEU A 203 3.10 26.80 -23.03
CA LEU A 203 3.12 28.08 -23.74
C LEU A 203 3.90 29.15 -22.97
N GLY A 204 3.82 29.17 -21.64
CA GLY A 204 4.65 30.04 -20.79
C GLY A 204 6.15 29.78 -20.98
N ASP A 205 6.54 28.51 -21.02
CA ASP A 205 7.93 28.08 -21.22
C ASP A 205 8.34 27.97 -22.70
N PHE A 206 7.46 28.33 -23.64
CA PHE A 206 7.65 28.10 -25.07
C PHE A 206 8.99 28.63 -25.57
N LYS A 207 9.37 29.85 -25.20
CA LYS A 207 10.62 30.46 -25.68
C LYS A 207 11.85 29.67 -25.22
N LYS A 208 11.82 29.15 -23.99
CA LYS A 208 12.89 28.32 -23.41
C LYS A 208 12.97 26.99 -24.14
N LEU A 209 11.84 26.27 -24.23
CA LEU A 209 11.76 24.95 -24.86
C LEU A 209 12.06 25.01 -26.36
N HIS A 210 11.55 26.03 -27.07
CA HIS A 210 11.74 26.20 -28.50
C HIS A 210 13.19 26.52 -28.90
N ARG A 211 13.99 27.13 -28.02
CA ARG A 211 15.42 27.39 -28.30
C ARG A 211 16.23 26.10 -28.41
N ASN A 212 15.82 25.05 -27.72
CA ASN A 212 16.47 23.76 -27.79
C ASN A 212 15.97 22.99 -29.02
N ARG A 213 16.88 22.71 -29.97
CA ARG A 213 16.51 22.08 -31.24
C ARG A 213 15.95 20.67 -31.04
N ASP A 214 16.40 19.97 -30.02
CA ASP A 214 16.07 18.56 -29.74
C ASP A 214 14.69 18.45 -29.08
N LEU A 215 14.29 19.45 -28.29
CA LEU A 215 12.99 19.48 -27.60
C LEU A 215 11.84 19.96 -28.48
N ARG A 216 12.11 20.76 -29.52
CA ARG A 216 11.08 21.35 -30.38
C ARG A 216 10.04 20.35 -30.91
N PRO A 217 10.43 19.19 -31.50
CA PRO A 217 9.45 18.24 -32.01
C PRO A 217 8.51 17.73 -30.93
N GLN A 218 9.04 17.42 -29.74
CA GLN A 218 8.27 16.90 -28.62
C GLN A 218 7.33 17.96 -28.04
N MET A 219 7.80 19.19 -27.88
CA MET A 219 6.97 20.32 -27.46
C MET A 219 5.77 20.51 -28.39
N PHE A 220 5.97 20.50 -29.71
CA PHE A 220 4.87 20.64 -30.67
C PHE A 220 3.92 19.43 -30.65
N ARG A 221 4.44 18.21 -30.48
CA ARG A 221 3.59 17.01 -30.30
C ARG A 221 2.71 17.12 -29.06
N LEU A 222 3.28 17.58 -27.94
CA LEU A 222 2.55 17.75 -26.69
C LEU A 222 1.45 18.81 -26.81
N ILE A 223 1.76 19.96 -27.40
CA ILE A 223 0.75 21.00 -27.70
C ILE A 223 -0.38 20.45 -28.57
N ALA A 224 -0.04 19.68 -29.61
CA ALA A 224 -1.04 19.08 -30.49
C ALA A 224 -1.92 18.06 -29.74
N GLN A 225 -1.32 17.18 -28.94
CA GLN A 225 -2.02 16.17 -28.13
C GLN A 225 -2.98 16.81 -27.14
N ILE A 226 -2.57 17.90 -26.48
CA ILE A 226 -3.42 18.63 -25.55
C ILE A 226 -4.61 19.24 -26.31
N LYS A 227 -4.35 19.94 -27.41
CA LYS A 227 -5.39 20.62 -28.21
C LYS A 227 -6.42 19.68 -28.83
N VAL A 228 -6.00 18.50 -29.29
CA VAL A 228 -6.93 17.51 -29.86
C VAL A 228 -7.93 17.02 -28.83
N GLY A 229 -7.53 16.95 -27.55
CA GLY A 229 -8.40 16.52 -26.45
C GLY A 229 -9.14 17.65 -25.73
N MET A 230 -9.10 18.89 -26.23
CA MET A 230 -9.91 19.99 -25.69
C MET A 230 -11.17 20.18 -26.56
N PRO A 231 -12.38 20.18 -25.97
CA PRO A 231 -13.62 20.47 -26.69
C PRO A 231 -13.75 21.93 -27.14
#